data_AF-A0A7C0VWQ7-F1
#
_entry.id   AF-A0A7C0VWQ7-F1
#
_cell.length_a   1.000
_cell.length_b   1.000
_cell.length_c   1.000
_cell.angle_alpha   90.00
_cell.angle_beta   90.00
_cell.angle_gamma   90.00
#
_symmetry.space_group_name_H-M   'P 1'
#
loop_
_entity.id
_entity.type
_entity.pdbx_description
1 polymer ?
#
loop_
_entity_poly.entity_id
_entity_poly.type
_entity_poly.pdbx_seq_one_letter_code
_entity_poly.pdbx_strand_id
1 'polypeptide(L)'
;MPKPIVFTWSGKTSKGNIQKGELTAGSKEEVISYLRKQSIVPTIVKEKPKAVLHLSIGSGVSDKDIVIFTRQFATMIDAGLPLVQALEILSKQTENKRLAQTITEVKGDVESGFTYADALRKHPRMFNDLYVNMVAAGESGGILDTILNRLAGYIEKAMKLKSQVKSAMVYPLVVVTIAVLVIWVIMVKVVPTFARMFSQLGGVLPLPTRIIVGLSGFLAGIGGILVLLGIIGLVTFIVFFRRTDNGRLITDRIMLKLPVLGVLLKKVAVAKFTRTLGTLVGSGVPILEGLDIT
;
A
#
# COMPACT_ATOMS: atom_id res chain seq x y z
N MET A 1 -17.48 31.08 -25.25
CA MET A 1 -17.29 31.93 -24.05
C MET A 1 -16.02 31.45 -23.34
N PRO A 2 -14.97 32.29 -23.20
CA PRO A 2 -13.71 31.87 -22.56
C PRO A 2 -13.91 31.67 -21.05
N LYS A 3 -13.32 30.60 -20.49
CA LYS A 3 -13.41 30.24 -19.06
C LYS A 3 -12.78 31.35 -18.20
N PRO A 4 -13.39 31.72 -17.06
CA PRO A 4 -12.81 32.72 -16.16
C PRO A 4 -11.48 32.22 -15.57
N ILE A 5 -10.40 32.98 -15.78
CA ILE A 5 -9.06 32.68 -15.24
C ILE A 5 -8.81 33.65 -14.07
N VAL A 6 -8.31 33.12 -12.95
CA VAL A 6 -7.97 33.93 -11.77
C VAL A 6 -6.53 34.43 -11.90
N PHE A 7 -6.37 35.74 -11.96
CA PHE A 7 -5.06 36.41 -12.03
C PHE A 7 -4.70 37.00 -10.67
N THR A 8 -3.44 36.80 -10.26
CA THR A 8 -2.87 37.52 -9.11
C THR A 8 -2.16 38.77 -9.61
N TRP A 9 -2.47 39.92 -9.01
CA TRP A 9 -1.86 41.19 -9.40
C TRP A 9 -1.26 41.90 -8.20
N SER A 10 -0.14 42.59 -8.45
CA SER A 10 0.49 43.51 -7.51
C SER A 10 0.71 44.82 -8.25
N GLY A 11 0.18 45.91 -7.69
CA GLY A 11 0.25 47.24 -8.29
C GLY A 11 0.54 48.32 -7.27
N LYS A 12 1.11 49.43 -7.74
CA LYS A 12 1.37 50.62 -6.93
C LYS A 12 0.24 51.62 -7.16
N THR A 13 -0.39 52.09 -6.09
CA THR A 13 -1.35 53.20 -6.15
C THR A 13 -0.58 54.51 -6.34
N SER A 14 -1.23 55.56 -6.88
CA SER A 14 -0.62 56.90 -7.07
C SER A 14 -0.01 57.54 -5.81
N LYS A 15 -0.29 57.00 -4.61
CA LYS A 15 0.28 57.41 -3.31
C LYS A 15 1.48 56.56 -2.85
N GLY A 16 2.03 55.70 -3.70
CA GLY A 16 3.25 54.92 -3.42
C GLY A 16 3.04 53.59 -2.68
N ASN A 17 1.81 53.27 -2.24
CA ASN A 17 1.52 52.02 -1.53
C ASN A 17 1.32 50.85 -2.49
N ILE A 18 1.91 49.69 -2.16
CA ILE A 18 1.79 48.45 -2.93
C ILE A 18 0.55 47.70 -2.45
N GLN A 19 -0.41 47.47 -3.34
CA GLN A 19 -1.58 46.64 -3.08
C GLN A 19 -1.52 45.35 -3.91
N LYS A 20 -1.97 44.25 -3.31
CA LYS A 20 -2.01 42.91 -3.90
C LYS A 20 -3.43 42.38 -3.81
N GLY A 21 -3.90 41.76 -4.88
CA GLY A 21 -5.25 41.18 -4.94
C GLY A 21 -5.36 40.07 -5.98
N GLU A 22 -6.45 39.32 -5.89
CA GLU A 22 -6.83 38.33 -6.91
C GLU A 22 -8.02 38.90 -7.70
N LEU A 23 -7.96 38.85 -9.03
CA LEU A 23 -9.04 39.29 -9.92
C LEU A 23 -9.31 38.21 -10.96
N THR A 24 -10.58 37.88 -11.16
CA THR A 24 -10.99 36.91 -12.17
C THR A 24 -11.36 37.65 -13.45
N ALA A 25 -10.69 37.34 -14.55
CA ALA A 25 -10.93 37.98 -15.85
C ALA A 25 -10.70 36.98 -17.01
N GLY A 26 -11.17 37.33 -18.20
CA GLY A 26 -11.00 36.51 -19.41
C GLY A 26 -9.63 36.68 -20.07
N SER A 27 -8.92 37.78 -19.79
CA SER A 27 -7.61 38.09 -20.38
C SER A 27 -6.76 38.98 -19.46
N LYS A 28 -5.44 38.98 -19.67
CA LYS A 28 -4.50 39.83 -18.93
C LYS A 28 -4.76 41.32 -19.18
N GLU A 29 -5.17 41.67 -20.39
CA GLU A 29 -5.49 43.02 -20.83
C GLU A 29 -6.72 43.59 -20.09
N GLU A 30 -7.70 42.74 -19.79
CA GLU A 30 -8.90 43.09 -19.03
C GLU A 30 -8.57 43.40 -17.56
N VAL A 31 -7.67 42.61 -16.95
CA VAL A 31 -7.15 42.88 -15.58
C VAL A 31 -6.39 44.20 -15.53
N ILE A 32 -5.50 44.47 -16.50
CA ILE A 32 -4.73 45.71 -16.57
C ILE A 32 -5.65 46.92 -16.74
N SER A 33 -6.69 46.79 -17.57
CA SER A 33 -7.66 47.85 -17.84
C SER A 33 -8.51 48.15 -16.61
N TYR A 34 -8.92 47.12 -15.86
CA TYR A 34 -9.65 47.27 -14.59
C TYR A 34 -8.80 47.97 -13.51
N LEU A 35 -7.53 47.59 -13.38
CA LEU A 35 -6.60 48.18 -12.39
C LEU A 35 -6.24 49.62 -12.72
N ARG A 36 -6.08 49.95 -14.01
CA ARG A 36 -5.86 51.34 -14.46
C ARG A 36 -7.07 52.23 -14.18
N LYS A 37 -8.31 51.73 -14.33
CA LYS A 37 -9.52 52.47 -13.95
C LYS A 37 -9.59 52.78 -12.46
N GLN A 38 -8.92 51.99 -11.61
CA GLN A 38 -8.82 52.22 -10.16
C GLN A 38 -7.58 53.03 -9.75
N SER A 39 -6.88 53.67 -10.70
CA SER A 39 -5.65 54.46 -10.43
C SER A 39 -4.51 53.65 -9.80
N ILE A 40 -4.43 52.36 -10.12
CA ILE A 40 -3.36 51.44 -9.69
C ILE A 40 -2.52 51.08 -10.91
N VAL A 41 -1.21 51.35 -10.87
CA VAL A 41 -0.28 50.95 -11.92
C VAL A 41 0.18 49.52 -11.64
N PRO A 42 -0.21 48.53 -12.46
CA PRO A 42 0.19 47.14 -12.23
C PRO A 42 1.70 46.98 -12.47
N THR A 43 2.41 46.43 -11.48
CA THR A 43 3.85 46.13 -11.58
C THR A 43 4.08 44.67 -11.98
N ILE A 44 3.24 43.76 -11.51
CA ILE A 44 3.32 42.33 -11.81
C ILE A 44 1.91 41.77 -11.96
N VAL A 45 1.59 41.20 -13.13
CA VAL A 45 0.35 40.44 -13.38
C VAL A 45 0.77 39.04 -13.81
N LYS A 46 0.52 38.05 -12.95
CA LYS A 46 0.83 36.64 -13.21
C LYS A 46 -0.46 35.82 -13.15
N GLU A 47 -0.66 35.00 -14.18
CA GLU A 47 -1.65 33.92 -14.16
C GLU A 47 -1.32 32.99 -13.00
N LYS A 48 -2.32 32.66 -12.17
CA LYS A 48 -2.13 31.62 -11.16
C LYS A 48 -1.91 30.33 -11.95
N PRO A 49 -0.75 29.66 -11.82
CA PRO A 49 -0.55 28.39 -12.50
C PRO A 49 -1.73 27.49 -12.13
N LYS A 50 -2.38 26.88 -13.15
CA LYS A 50 -3.47 25.90 -12.95
C LYS A 50 -3.07 25.03 -11.76
N ALA A 51 -3.97 24.92 -10.77
CA ALA A 51 -3.76 24.16 -9.56
C ALA A 51 -2.97 22.89 -9.93
N VAL A 52 -1.71 22.86 -9.51
CA VAL A 52 -0.86 21.70 -9.69
C VAL A 52 -1.68 20.58 -9.05
N LEU A 53 -2.09 19.61 -9.85
CA LEU A 53 -2.68 18.40 -9.33
C LEU A 53 -1.63 17.86 -8.37
N HIS A 54 -1.79 18.15 -7.08
CA HIS A 54 -1.04 17.47 -6.05
C HIS A 54 -1.49 16.02 -6.18
N LEU A 55 -0.78 15.25 -7.02
CA LEU A 55 -0.54 13.85 -6.76
C LEU A 55 0.17 13.85 -5.40
N SER A 56 -0.63 13.97 -4.34
CA SER A 56 -0.24 13.45 -3.06
C SER A 56 -0.07 11.96 -3.35
N ILE A 57 1.18 11.55 -3.57
CA ILE A 57 1.64 10.18 -3.38
C ILE A 57 1.43 9.95 -1.89
N GLY A 58 0.16 9.82 -1.49
CA GLY A 58 -0.24 9.59 -0.13
C GLY A 58 0.35 8.25 0.21
N SER A 59 1.28 8.25 1.17
CA SER A 59 1.76 7.03 1.79
C SER A 59 0.55 6.14 2.07
N GLY A 60 0.60 4.91 1.57
CA GLY A 60 -0.41 3.91 1.90
C GLY A 60 -0.55 3.82 3.42
N VAL A 61 -1.75 3.54 3.90
CA VAL A 61 -1.96 3.31 5.34
C VAL A 61 -1.22 2.03 5.72
N SER A 62 -0.39 2.09 6.75
CA SER A 62 0.37 0.93 7.19
C SER A 62 -0.51 0.02 8.06
N ASP A 63 -0.22 -1.28 8.06
CA ASP A 63 -0.90 -2.23 8.97
C ASP A 63 -0.76 -1.79 10.44
N LYS A 64 0.35 -1.13 10.80
CA LYS A 64 0.61 -0.62 12.14
C LYS A 64 -0.35 0.50 12.52
N ASP A 65 -0.65 1.42 11.59
CA ASP A 65 -1.57 2.53 11.82
C ASP A 65 -2.98 2.01 12.12
N ILE A 66 -3.45 1.01 11.37
CA ILE A 66 -4.77 0.39 11.56
C ILE A 66 -4.86 -0.30 12.91
N VAL A 67 -3.79 -0.99 13.33
CA VAL A 67 -3.75 -1.66 14.63
C VAL A 67 -3.80 -0.66 15.78
N ILE A 68 -2.98 0.40 15.73
CA ILE A 68 -2.97 1.44 16.75
C ILE A 68 -4.34 2.12 16.84
N PHE A 69 -4.89 2.54 15.70
CA PHE A 69 -6.22 3.13 15.61
C PHE A 69 -7.28 2.24 16.24
N THR A 70 -7.35 0.97 15.82
CA THR A 70 -8.41 0.07 16.29
C THR A 70 -8.26 -0.26 17.78
N ARG A 71 -7.04 -0.37 18.30
CA ARG A 71 -6.80 -0.58 19.73
C ARG A 71 -7.23 0.64 20.55
N GLN A 72 -6.81 1.84 20.14
CA GLN A 72 -7.19 3.08 20.83
C GLN A 72 -8.71 3.31 20.76
N PHE A 73 -9.32 3.02 19.62
CA PHE A 73 -10.77 3.09 19.44
C PHE A 73 -11.49 2.12 20.36
N ALA A 74 -11.09 0.85 20.39
CA ALA A 74 -11.64 -0.15 21.29
C ALA A 74 -11.57 0.29 22.76
N THR A 75 -10.42 0.83 23.20
CA THR A 75 -10.24 1.32 24.58
C THR A 75 -11.15 2.50 24.92
N MET A 76 -11.40 3.42 23.99
CA MET A 76 -12.32 4.53 24.24
C MET A 76 -13.78 4.09 24.29
N ILE A 77 -14.19 3.19 23.39
CA ILE A 77 -15.57 2.65 23.39
C ILE A 77 -15.81 1.82 24.66
N ASP A 78 -14.82 1.02 25.08
CA ASP A 78 -14.86 0.26 26.33
C ASP A 78 -14.93 1.17 27.58
N ALA A 79 -14.28 2.34 27.53
CA ALA A 79 -14.40 3.38 28.55
C ALA A 79 -15.72 4.17 28.50
N GLY A 80 -16.65 3.82 27.60
CA GLY A 80 -17.97 4.43 27.49
C GLY A 80 -18.01 5.77 26.75
N LEU A 81 -16.96 6.12 26.01
CA LEU A 81 -17.02 7.33 25.18
C LEU A 81 -18.03 7.13 24.03
N PRO A 82 -18.84 8.16 23.71
CA PRO A 82 -19.66 8.15 22.51
C PRO A 82 -18.83 7.90 21.25
N LEU A 83 -19.38 7.08 20.35
CA LEU A 83 -18.70 6.64 19.13
C LEU A 83 -18.16 7.80 18.28
N VAL A 84 -18.99 8.80 18.02
CA VAL A 84 -18.61 9.99 17.24
C VAL A 84 -17.48 10.78 17.92
N GLN A 85 -17.51 10.88 19.25
CA GLN A 85 -16.46 11.57 20.01
C GLN A 85 -15.13 10.82 19.94
N ALA A 86 -15.15 9.49 20.05
CA ALA A 86 -13.96 8.66 19.90
C ALA A 86 -13.36 8.80 18.49
N LEU A 87 -14.18 8.81 17.43
CA LEU A 87 -13.71 9.04 16.05
C LEU A 87 -13.10 10.43 15.87
N GLU A 88 -13.69 11.48 16.45
CA GLU A 88 -13.17 12.85 16.41
C GLU A 88 -11.82 12.99 17.11
N ILE A 89 -11.63 12.30 18.25
CA ILE A 89 -10.34 12.30 18.97
C ILE A 89 -9.27 11.62 18.10
N LEU A 90 -9.60 10.46 17.51
CA LEU A 90 -8.64 9.70 16.72
C LEU A 90 -8.31 10.33 15.39
N SER A 91 -9.25 11.01 14.73
CA SER A 91 -8.99 11.73 13.50
C SER A 91 -7.94 12.83 13.71
N LYS A 92 -7.93 13.46 14.89
CA LYS A 92 -6.95 14.48 15.28
C LYS A 92 -5.61 13.91 15.75
N GLN A 93 -5.62 12.76 16.42
CA GLN A 93 -4.41 12.14 16.97
C GLN A 93 -3.64 11.29 15.95
N THR A 94 -4.27 10.87 14.85
CA THR A 94 -3.65 10.02 13.84
C THR A 94 -2.61 10.80 13.03
N GLU A 95 -1.34 10.37 13.07
CA GLU A 95 -0.26 10.99 12.29
C GLU A 95 -0.41 10.78 10.77
N ASN A 96 -0.95 9.62 10.37
CA ASN A 96 -1.15 9.30 8.96
C ASN A 96 -2.34 10.10 8.40
N LYS A 97 -2.03 11.15 7.62
CA LYS A 97 -3.04 12.04 7.01
C LYS A 97 -4.14 11.31 6.23
N ARG A 98 -3.79 10.22 5.54
CA ARG A 98 -4.77 9.46 4.75
C ARG A 98 -5.75 8.70 5.65
N LEU A 99 -5.24 8.14 6.74
CA LEU A 99 -6.08 7.47 7.74
C LEU A 99 -6.92 8.50 8.51
N ALA A 100 -6.33 9.62 8.94
CA ALA A 100 -7.04 10.72 9.60
C ALA A 100 -8.21 11.25 8.76
N GLN A 101 -7.99 11.47 7.47
CA GLN A 101 -9.05 11.87 6.53
C GLN A 101 -10.15 10.80 6.44
N THR A 102 -9.77 9.52 6.31
CA THR A 102 -10.73 8.42 6.24
C THR A 102 -11.57 8.32 7.52
N ILE A 103 -10.96 8.47 8.70
CA ILE A 103 -11.68 8.49 9.99
C ILE A 103 -12.65 9.68 10.04
N THR A 104 -12.24 10.84 9.50
CA THR A 104 -13.10 12.04 9.45
C THR A 104 -14.31 11.82 8.54
N GLU A 105 -14.12 11.16 7.40
CA GLU A 105 -15.20 10.77 6.47
C GLU A 105 -16.16 9.78 7.14
N VAL A 106 -15.62 8.73 7.78
CA VAL A 106 -16.41 7.75 8.56
C VAL A 106 -17.20 8.43 9.68
N LYS A 107 -16.59 9.37 10.41
CA LYS A 107 -17.27 10.14 11.44
C LYS A 107 -18.45 10.92 10.86
N GLY A 108 -18.24 11.63 9.76
CA GLY A 108 -19.29 12.43 9.09
C GLY A 108 -20.46 11.56 8.62
N ASP A 109 -20.19 10.34 8.14
CA ASP A 109 -21.22 9.37 7.79
C ASP A 109 -22.05 8.93 9.00
N VAL A 110 -21.40 8.62 10.12
CA VAL A 110 -22.10 8.20 11.33
C VAL A 110 -22.88 9.37 11.96
N GLU A 111 -22.33 10.59 11.92
CA GLU A 111 -23.05 11.82 12.30
C GLU A 111 -24.29 12.06 11.42
N SER A 112 -24.25 11.62 10.16
CA SER A 112 -25.36 11.71 9.20
C SER A 112 -26.39 10.57 9.35
N GLY A 113 -26.17 9.63 10.28
CA GLY A 113 -27.09 8.53 10.60
C GLY A 113 -26.79 7.20 9.91
N PHE A 114 -25.68 7.06 9.19
CA PHE A 114 -25.23 5.74 8.73
C PHE A 114 -24.73 4.89 9.91
N THR A 115 -24.87 3.57 9.79
CA THR A 115 -24.23 2.65 10.74
C THR A 115 -22.71 2.78 10.63
N TYR A 116 -21.99 2.51 11.72
CA TYR A 116 -20.53 2.51 11.72
C TYR A 116 -19.98 1.47 10.74
N ALA A 117 -20.60 0.30 10.64
CA ALA A 117 -20.24 -0.70 9.65
C ALA A 117 -20.37 -0.20 8.20
N ASP A 118 -21.46 0.48 7.85
CA ASP A 118 -21.69 1.00 6.50
C ASP A 118 -20.69 2.10 6.12
N ALA A 119 -20.34 2.95 7.08
CA ALA A 119 -19.31 3.96 6.90
C ALA A 119 -17.94 3.32 6.61
N LEU A 120 -17.55 2.27 7.34
CA LEU A 120 -16.29 1.55 7.11
C LEU A 120 -16.26 0.83 5.74
N ARG A 121 -17.41 0.32 5.29
CA ARG A 121 -17.59 -0.40 4.02
C ARG A 121 -17.17 0.42 2.80
N LYS A 122 -17.26 1.74 2.87
CA LYS A 122 -16.80 2.67 1.82
C LYS A 122 -15.28 2.68 1.64
N HIS A 123 -14.52 2.11 2.57
CA HIS A 123 -13.05 2.13 2.60
C HIS A 123 -12.40 0.72 2.64
N PRO A 124 -12.66 -0.15 1.63
CA PRO A 124 -12.23 -1.56 1.65
C PRO A 124 -10.72 -1.77 1.60
N ARG A 125 -9.95 -0.74 1.22
CA ARG A 125 -8.47 -0.79 1.23
C ARG A 125 -7.87 -0.73 2.63
N MET A 126 -8.62 -0.23 3.62
CA MET A 126 -8.18 -0.09 5.01
C MET A 126 -8.92 -1.05 5.94
N PHE A 127 -10.23 -1.21 5.72
CA PHE A 127 -11.09 -2.09 6.51
C PHE A 127 -11.58 -3.22 5.61
N ASN A 128 -11.10 -4.44 5.84
CA ASN A 128 -11.50 -5.61 5.06
C ASN A 128 -12.89 -6.11 5.47
N ASP A 129 -13.46 -7.02 4.69
CA ASP A 129 -14.81 -7.55 4.92
C ASP A 129 -14.98 -8.15 6.32
N LEU A 130 -13.96 -8.86 6.82
CA LEU A 130 -13.98 -9.40 8.19
C LEU A 130 -14.09 -8.30 9.25
N TYR A 131 -13.34 -7.20 9.10
CA TYR A 131 -13.42 -6.06 10.01
C TYR A 131 -14.83 -5.49 10.02
N VAL A 132 -15.38 -5.20 8.84
CA VAL A 132 -16.69 -4.57 8.72
C VAL A 132 -17.81 -5.49 9.23
N ASN A 133 -17.76 -6.78 8.89
CA ASN A 133 -18.80 -7.72 9.28
C ASN A 133 -18.79 -7.99 10.80
N MET A 134 -17.62 -8.04 11.43
CA MET A 134 -17.57 -8.12 12.90
C MET A 134 -18.18 -6.87 13.53
N VAL A 135 -17.82 -5.68 13.05
CA VAL A 135 -18.40 -4.42 13.52
C VAL A 135 -19.92 -4.40 13.33
N ALA A 136 -20.42 -4.82 12.17
CA ALA A 136 -21.86 -4.88 11.88
C ALA A 136 -22.61 -5.80 12.87
N ALA A 137 -22.04 -6.96 13.19
CA ALA A 137 -22.60 -7.87 14.18
C ALA A 137 -22.57 -7.26 15.60
N GLY A 138 -21.50 -6.55 15.94
CA GLY A 138 -21.38 -5.86 17.24
C GLY A 138 -22.35 -4.69 17.39
N GLU A 139 -22.55 -3.92 16.32
CA GLU A 139 -23.49 -2.80 16.28
C GLU A 139 -24.94 -3.28 16.34
N SER A 140 -25.30 -4.30 15.55
CA SER A 140 -26.64 -4.90 15.56
C SER A 140 -26.97 -5.62 16.88
N GLY A 141 -25.96 -6.23 17.50
CA GLY A 141 -26.08 -6.95 18.77
C GLY A 141 -25.91 -6.08 20.02
N GLY A 142 -25.60 -4.78 19.89
CA GLY A 142 -25.38 -3.88 21.03
C GLY A 142 -24.16 -4.22 21.89
N ILE A 143 -23.17 -4.94 21.32
CA ILE A 143 -21.95 -5.42 22.01
C ILE A 143 -20.67 -4.91 21.32
N LEU A 144 -20.72 -3.67 20.83
CA LEU A 144 -19.67 -3.07 20.01
C LEU A 144 -18.33 -2.96 20.76
N ASP A 145 -18.36 -2.63 22.05
CA ASP A 145 -17.23 -2.61 22.98
C ASP A 145 -16.45 -3.94 22.96
N THR A 146 -17.16 -5.05 23.16
CA THR A 146 -16.59 -6.39 23.24
C THR A 146 -16.03 -6.82 21.88
N ILE A 147 -16.74 -6.50 20.80
CA ILE A 147 -16.34 -6.82 19.44
C ILE A 147 -15.11 -6.03 19.00
N LEU A 148 -15.03 -4.74 19.30
CA LEU A 148 -13.86 -3.93 19.01
C LEU A 148 -12.63 -4.43 19.78
N ASN A 149 -12.79 -4.85 21.04
CA ASN A 149 -11.70 -5.46 21.81
C ASN A 149 -11.21 -6.79 21.21
N ARG A 150 -12.13 -7.66 20.77
CA ARG A 150 -11.81 -8.91 20.06
C ARG A 150 -11.10 -8.62 18.73
N LEU A 151 -11.60 -7.65 17.96
CA LEU A 151 -11.05 -7.22 16.69
C LEU A 151 -9.64 -6.67 16.85
N ALA A 152 -9.41 -5.76 17.81
CA ALA A 152 -8.10 -5.22 18.14
C ALA A 152 -7.10 -6.33 18.50
N GLY A 153 -7.50 -7.27 19.37
CA GLY A 153 -6.66 -8.41 19.72
C GLY A 153 -6.37 -9.36 18.54
N TYR A 154 -7.31 -9.51 17.62
CA TYR A 154 -7.11 -10.29 16.40
C TYR A 154 -6.07 -9.66 15.47
N ILE A 155 -6.22 -8.37 15.14
CA ILE A 155 -5.31 -7.67 14.23
C ILE A 155 -3.91 -7.50 14.81
N GLU A 156 -3.77 -7.32 16.12
CA GLU A 156 -2.48 -7.29 16.81
C GLU A 156 -1.74 -8.62 16.68
N LYS A 157 -2.45 -9.72 16.95
CA LYS A 157 -1.90 -11.07 16.80
C LYS A 157 -1.53 -11.34 15.34
N ALA A 158 -2.36 -10.92 14.39
CA ALA A 158 -2.07 -11.06 12.96
C ALA A 158 -0.83 -10.27 12.53
N MET A 159 -0.69 -9.02 12.98
CA MET A 159 0.49 -8.19 12.71
C MET A 159 1.75 -8.78 13.35
N LYS A 160 1.67 -9.25 14.60
CA LYS A 160 2.79 -9.89 15.31
C LYS A 160 3.28 -11.13 14.56
N LEU A 161 2.37 -11.99 14.12
CA LEU A 161 2.70 -13.17 13.31
C LEU A 161 3.35 -12.76 11.99
N LYS A 162 2.80 -11.78 11.27
CA LYS A 162 3.36 -11.27 10.02
C LYS A 162 4.79 -10.73 10.22
N SER A 163 5.00 -9.97 11.30
CA SER A 163 6.31 -9.43 11.68
C SER A 163 7.31 -10.55 11.98
N GLN A 164 6.92 -11.56 12.77
CA GLN A 164 7.77 -12.71 13.09
C GLN A 164 8.17 -13.49 11.83
N VAL A 165 7.23 -13.75 10.93
CA VAL A 165 7.51 -14.41 9.64
C VAL A 165 8.47 -13.57 8.81
N LYS A 166 8.24 -12.25 8.72
CA LYS A 166 9.12 -11.34 7.98
C LYS A 166 10.54 -11.37 8.56
N SER A 167 10.69 -11.30 9.88
CA SER A 167 11.98 -11.35 10.56
C SER A 167 12.69 -12.70 10.36
N ALA A 168 11.97 -13.82 10.43
CA ALA A 168 12.53 -15.15 10.19
C ALA A 168 13.04 -15.33 8.75
N MET A 169 12.44 -14.64 7.77
CA MET A 169 12.85 -14.66 6.37
C MET A 169 14.09 -13.81 6.06
N VAL A 170 14.51 -12.91 6.96
CA VAL A 170 15.66 -12.02 6.74
C VAL A 170 16.95 -12.85 6.60
N TYR A 171 17.20 -13.80 7.50
CA TYR A 171 18.43 -14.59 7.45
C TYR A 171 18.55 -15.44 6.17
N PRO A 172 17.55 -16.25 5.77
CA PRO A 172 17.57 -16.96 4.50
C PRO A 172 17.80 -16.03 3.29
N LEU A 173 17.15 -14.86 3.26
CA LEU A 173 17.30 -13.91 2.16
C LEU A 173 18.73 -13.37 2.08
N VAL A 174 19.33 -12.99 3.21
CA VAL A 174 20.71 -12.48 3.25
C VAL A 174 21.71 -13.55 2.81
N VAL A 175 21.60 -14.77 3.34
CA VAL A 175 22.50 -15.88 3.00
C VAL A 175 22.40 -16.25 1.51
N VAL A 176 21.18 -16.38 0.98
CA VAL A 176 20.96 -16.66 -0.45
C VAL A 176 21.51 -15.53 -1.32
N THR A 177 21.31 -14.28 -0.92
CA THR A 177 21.84 -13.12 -1.67
C THR A 177 23.37 -13.15 -1.73
N ILE A 178 24.04 -13.42 -0.61
CA ILE A 178 25.50 -13.54 -0.55
C ILE A 178 25.97 -14.74 -1.39
N ALA A 179 25.31 -15.89 -1.28
CA ALA A 179 25.66 -17.08 -2.06
C ALA A 179 25.55 -16.83 -3.57
N VAL A 180 24.47 -16.19 -4.02
CA VAL A 180 24.27 -15.82 -5.43
C VAL A 180 25.35 -14.82 -5.88
N LEU A 181 25.68 -13.83 -5.05
CA LEU A 181 26.74 -12.85 -5.36
C LEU A 181 28.11 -13.52 -5.49
N VAL A 182 28.47 -14.44 -4.59
CA VAL A 182 29.73 -15.18 -4.65
C VAL A 182 29.79 -16.04 -5.93
N ILE A 183 28.73 -16.79 -6.23
CA ILE A 183 28.63 -17.58 -7.46
C ILE A 183 28.77 -16.68 -8.69
N TRP A 184 28.12 -15.52 -8.69
CA TRP A 184 28.21 -14.54 -9.76
C TRP A 184 29.65 -14.07 -10.00
N VAL A 185 30.37 -13.69 -8.94
CA VAL A 185 31.77 -13.26 -9.02
C VAL A 185 32.66 -14.39 -9.56
N ILE A 186 32.47 -15.61 -9.08
CA ILE A 186 33.20 -16.79 -9.56
C ILE A 186 32.94 -16.99 -11.05
N MET A 187 31.68 -16.93 -11.49
CA MET A 187 31.31 -17.09 -12.90
C MET A 187 31.87 -15.98 -13.78
N VAL A 188 31.85 -14.72 -13.35
CA VAL A 188 32.25 -13.58 -14.21
C VAL A 188 33.77 -13.34 -14.22
N LYS A 189 34.47 -13.60 -13.11
CA LYS A 189 35.91 -13.27 -12.98
C LYS A 189 36.81 -14.50 -12.90
N VAL A 190 36.42 -15.49 -12.09
CA VAL A 190 37.30 -16.62 -11.76
C VAL A 190 37.31 -17.64 -12.90
N VAL A 191 36.15 -18.09 -13.38
CA VAL A 191 36.03 -19.09 -14.46
C VAL A 191 36.76 -18.67 -15.74
N PRO A 192 36.64 -17.43 -16.25
CA PRO A 192 37.38 -17.02 -17.45
C PRO A 192 38.90 -17.03 -17.25
N THR A 193 39.37 -16.72 -16.04
CA THR A 193 40.80 -16.74 -15.71
C THR A 193 41.34 -18.17 -15.75
N PHE A 194 40.62 -19.12 -15.15
CA PHE A 194 40.96 -20.55 -15.25
C PHE A 194 40.91 -21.05 -16.70
N ALA A 195 39.89 -20.66 -17.48
CA ALA A 195 39.78 -21.05 -18.88
C ALA A 195 40.98 -20.58 -19.72
N ARG A 196 41.44 -19.33 -19.50
CA ARG A 196 42.64 -18.79 -20.15
C ARG A 196 43.90 -19.57 -19.78
N MET A 197 44.08 -19.88 -18.49
CA MET A 197 45.21 -20.68 -18.02
C MET A 197 45.24 -22.07 -18.68
N PHE A 198 44.10 -22.76 -18.76
CA PHE A 198 44.02 -24.08 -19.42
C PHE A 198 44.33 -24.01 -20.92
N SER A 199 43.90 -22.94 -21.61
CA SER A 199 44.21 -22.75 -23.03
C SER A 199 45.70 -22.54 -23.32
N GLN A 200 46.45 -21.96 -22.37
CA GLN A 200 47.90 -21.75 -22.49
C GLN A 200 48.70 -23.04 -22.26
N LEU A 201 48.14 -23.99 -21.51
CA LEU A 201 48.77 -25.29 -21.21
C LEU A 201 48.59 -26.32 -22.34
N GLY A 202 47.99 -25.94 -23.48
CA GLY A 202 47.83 -26.82 -24.65
C GLY A 202 46.79 -27.94 -24.50
N GLY A 203 45.98 -27.92 -23.43
CA GLY A 203 44.96 -28.92 -23.16
C GLY A 203 43.60 -28.57 -23.73
N VAL A 204 42.90 -29.55 -24.32
CA VAL A 204 41.48 -29.41 -24.67
C VAL A 204 40.62 -29.54 -23.42
N LEU A 205 39.74 -28.57 -23.17
CA LEU A 205 38.85 -28.62 -22.01
C LEU A 205 37.82 -29.77 -22.18
N PRO A 206 37.64 -30.63 -21.15
CA PRO A 206 36.56 -31.62 -21.09
C PRO A 206 35.18 -30.96 -21.24
N LEU A 207 34.20 -31.73 -21.72
CA LEU A 207 32.82 -31.27 -21.97
C LEU A 207 32.18 -30.53 -20.78
N PRO A 208 32.24 -31.02 -19.53
CA PRO A 208 31.65 -30.33 -18.38
C PRO A 208 32.23 -28.93 -18.16
N THR A 209 33.55 -28.78 -18.28
CA THR A 209 34.23 -27.49 -18.10
C THR A 209 33.89 -26.52 -19.24
N ARG A 210 33.73 -27.03 -20.47
CA ARG A 210 33.38 -26.21 -21.64
C ARG A 210 31.98 -25.59 -21.52
N ILE A 211 31.02 -26.32 -20.93
CA ILE A 211 29.67 -25.81 -20.62
C ILE A 211 29.74 -24.68 -19.60
N ILE A 212 30.51 -24.86 -18.51
CA ILE A 212 30.66 -23.83 -17.45
C ILE A 212 31.32 -22.56 -18.01
N VAL A 213 32.35 -22.70 -18.85
CA VAL A 213 33.00 -21.56 -19.51
C VAL A 213 32.05 -20.85 -20.49
N GLY A 214 31.20 -21.59 -21.20
CA GLY A 214 30.15 -21.00 -22.04
C GLY A 214 29.13 -20.19 -21.25
N LEU A 215 28.64 -20.74 -20.13
CA LEU A 215 27.72 -20.04 -19.21
C LEU A 215 28.36 -18.81 -18.58
N SER A 216 29.62 -18.92 -18.19
CA SER A 216 30.43 -17.81 -17.69
C SER A 216 30.56 -16.70 -18.73
N GLY A 217 30.84 -17.03 -19.99
CA GLY A 217 30.89 -16.05 -21.08
C GLY A 217 29.56 -15.34 -21.31
N PHE A 218 28.44 -16.07 -21.22
CA PHE A 218 27.10 -15.49 -21.29
C PHE A 218 26.81 -14.54 -20.11
N LEU A 219 27.14 -14.95 -18.88
CA LEU A 219 26.94 -14.13 -17.67
C LEU A 219 27.87 -12.92 -17.59
N ALA A 220 29.11 -13.02 -18.11
CA ALA A 220 30.08 -11.93 -18.12
C ALA A 220 29.77 -10.85 -19.17
N GLY A 221 29.00 -11.18 -20.21
CA GLY A 221 28.52 -10.23 -21.22
C GLY A 221 27.16 -9.60 -20.88
N ILE A 222 26.44 -9.15 -21.90
CA ILE A 222 25.07 -8.59 -21.77
C ILE A 222 24.08 -9.62 -21.19
N GLY A 223 24.39 -10.92 -21.32
CA GLY A 223 23.58 -12.01 -20.79
C GLY A 223 23.38 -11.96 -19.28
N GLY A 224 24.34 -11.43 -18.51
CA GLY A 224 24.18 -11.25 -17.07
C GLY A 224 23.03 -10.28 -16.72
N ILE A 225 22.96 -9.14 -17.41
CA ILE A 225 21.89 -8.15 -17.23
C ILE A 225 20.56 -8.71 -17.73
N LEU A 226 20.57 -9.48 -18.83
CA LEU A 226 19.38 -10.17 -19.34
C LEU A 226 18.85 -11.22 -18.37
N VAL A 227 19.69 -11.94 -17.64
CA VAL A 227 19.26 -12.91 -16.60
C VAL A 227 18.59 -12.17 -15.44
N LEU A 228 19.18 -11.07 -14.97
CA LEU A 228 18.59 -10.24 -13.91
C LEU A 228 17.24 -9.65 -14.33
N LEU A 229 17.16 -9.08 -15.55
CA LEU A 229 15.91 -8.59 -16.13
C LEU A 229 14.90 -9.70 -16.37
N GLY A 230 15.36 -10.90 -16.76
CA GLY A 230 14.51 -12.08 -16.94
C GLY A 230 13.91 -12.55 -15.62
N ILE A 231 14.67 -12.55 -14.53
CA ILE A 231 14.17 -12.88 -13.18
C ILE A 231 13.14 -11.82 -12.75
N ILE A 232 13.46 -10.53 -12.90
CA ILE A 232 12.53 -9.44 -12.54
C ILE A 232 11.26 -9.51 -13.39
N GLY A 233 11.40 -9.78 -14.69
CA GLY A 233 10.31 -9.97 -15.64
C GLY A 233 9.44 -11.17 -15.31
N LEU A 234 10.04 -12.30 -14.93
CA LEU A 234 9.32 -13.50 -14.48
C LEU A 234 8.53 -13.21 -13.20
N VAL A 235 9.15 -12.54 -12.23
CA VAL A 235 8.49 -12.19 -10.96
C VAL A 235 7.34 -11.22 -11.21
N THR A 236 7.54 -10.17 -12.01
CA THR A 236 6.47 -9.22 -12.36
C THR A 236 5.37 -9.87 -13.17
N PHE A 237 5.70 -10.77 -14.10
CA PHE A 237 4.74 -11.57 -14.86
C PHE A 237 3.91 -12.47 -13.94
N ILE A 238 4.53 -13.18 -13.00
CA ILE A 238 3.80 -14.02 -12.03
C ILE A 238 2.88 -13.14 -11.17
N VAL A 239 3.37 -12.00 -10.67
CA VAL A 239 2.55 -11.08 -9.85
C VAL A 239 1.38 -10.53 -10.65
N PHE A 240 1.60 -10.15 -11.91
CA PHE A 240 0.54 -9.66 -12.78
C PHE A 240 -0.45 -10.77 -13.14
N PHE A 241 0.04 -11.96 -13.47
CA PHE A 241 -0.78 -13.13 -13.78
C PHE A 241 -1.67 -13.51 -12.59
N ARG A 242 -1.16 -13.45 -11.36
CA ARG A 242 -1.93 -13.68 -10.12
C ARG A 242 -3.01 -12.63 -9.84
N ARG A 243 -2.97 -11.46 -10.47
CA ARG A 243 -4.07 -10.47 -10.37
C ARG A 243 -5.28 -10.86 -11.22
N THR A 244 -5.11 -11.75 -12.19
CA THR A 244 -6.19 -12.29 -13.03
C THR A 244 -6.85 -13.47 -12.32
N ASP A 245 -8.18 -13.60 -12.40
CA ASP A 245 -8.93 -14.66 -11.72
C ASP A 245 -8.44 -16.07 -12.10
N ASN A 246 -8.24 -16.30 -13.41
CA ASN A 246 -7.70 -17.57 -13.92
C ASN A 246 -6.26 -17.83 -13.44
N GLY A 247 -5.45 -16.77 -13.33
CA GLY A 247 -4.06 -16.91 -12.90
C GLY A 247 -3.95 -17.22 -11.41
N ARG A 248 -4.85 -16.68 -10.58
CA ARG A 248 -4.96 -17.04 -9.17
C ARG A 248 -5.31 -18.53 -9.01
N LEU A 249 -6.29 -19.04 -9.75
CA LEU A 249 -6.68 -20.46 -9.69
C LEU A 249 -5.54 -21.41 -10.09
N ILE A 250 -4.83 -21.11 -11.18
CA ILE A 250 -3.72 -21.94 -11.65
C ILE A 250 -2.56 -21.90 -10.65
N THR A 251 -2.17 -20.71 -10.19
CA THR A 251 -1.05 -20.54 -9.26
C THR A 251 -1.34 -21.16 -7.90
N ASP A 252 -2.56 -21.01 -7.38
CA ASP A 252 -2.99 -21.63 -6.12
C ASP A 252 -3.06 -23.15 -6.25
N ARG A 253 -3.52 -23.69 -7.41
CA ARG A 253 -3.49 -25.14 -7.68
C ARG A 253 -2.07 -25.71 -7.71
N ILE A 254 -1.12 -24.99 -8.31
CA ILE A 254 0.29 -25.38 -8.34
C ILE A 254 0.87 -25.34 -6.92
N MET A 255 0.66 -24.24 -6.18
CA MET A 255 1.14 -24.10 -4.80
C MET A 255 0.60 -25.19 -3.86
N LEU A 256 -0.65 -25.62 -4.04
CA LEU A 256 -1.27 -26.68 -3.24
C LEU A 256 -0.71 -28.08 -3.54
N LYS A 257 -0.10 -28.29 -4.71
CA LYS A 257 0.53 -29.58 -5.08
C LYS A 257 2.00 -29.67 -4.69
N LEU A 258 2.64 -28.55 -4.33
CA LEU A 258 4.05 -28.58 -3.93
C LEU A 258 4.24 -29.32 -2.60
N PRO A 259 5.24 -30.22 -2.49
CA PRO A 259 5.55 -30.89 -1.23
C PRO A 259 5.95 -29.85 -0.17
N VAL A 260 5.57 -30.10 1.09
CA VAL A 260 5.70 -29.17 2.23
C VAL A 260 4.80 -27.92 2.14
N LEU A 261 4.89 -27.14 1.07
CA LEU A 261 4.10 -25.91 0.87
C LEU A 261 2.59 -26.17 0.83
N GLY A 262 2.15 -27.18 0.08
CA GLY A 262 0.72 -27.50 -0.06
C GLY A 262 0.08 -27.96 1.24
N VAL A 263 0.79 -28.76 2.03
CA VAL A 263 0.35 -29.21 3.35
C VAL A 263 0.24 -28.02 4.31
N LEU A 264 1.21 -27.12 4.28
CA LEU A 264 1.23 -25.93 5.12
C LEU A 264 0.09 -24.96 4.76
N LEU A 265 -0.13 -24.71 3.47
CA LEU A 265 -1.23 -23.87 2.99
C LEU A 265 -2.60 -24.43 3.37
N LYS A 266 -2.81 -25.75 3.23
CA LYS A 266 -4.05 -26.40 3.68
C LYS A 266 -4.26 -26.24 5.19
N LYS A 267 -3.22 -26.46 6.01
CA LYS A 267 -3.31 -26.28 7.47
C LYS A 267 -3.65 -24.84 7.84
N VAL A 268 -3.04 -23.85 7.19
CA VAL A 268 -3.34 -22.43 7.42
C VAL A 268 -4.77 -22.09 6.99
N ALA A 269 -5.23 -22.60 5.85
CA ALA A 269 -6.60 -22.37 5.38
C ALA A 269 -7.63 -22.94 6.36
N VAL A 270 -7.47 -24.19 6.78
CA VAL A 270 -8.35 -24.83 7.78
C VAL A 270 -8.30 -24.06 9.10
N ALA A 271 -7.12 -23.69 9.60
CA ALA A 271 -7.00 -22.96 10.85
C ALA A 271 -7.67 -21.57 10.80
N LYS A 272 -7.55 -20.85 9.67
CA LYS A 272 -8.26 -19.58 9.47
C LYS A 272 -9.76 -19.81 9.44
N PHE A 273 -10.25 -20.70 8.57
CA PHE A 273 -11.66 -21.05 8.47
C PHE A 273 -12.27 -21.36 9.84
N THR A 274 -11.69 -22.33 10.57
CA THR A 274 -12.17 -22.74 11.89
C THR A 274 -12.14 -21.60 12.91
N ARG A 275 -11.10 -20.75 12.89
CA ARG A 275 -10.99 -19.62 13.83
C ARG A 275 -12.02 -18.54 13.55
N THR A 276 -12.21 -18.17 12.28
CA THR A 276 -13.16 -17.13 11.90
C THR A 276 -14.59 -17.62 12.17
N LEU A 277 -14.92 -18.85 11.79
CA LEU A 277 -16.22 -19.47 12.06
C LEU A 277 -16.48 -19.56 13.57
N GLY A 278 -15.51 -20.02 14.36
CA GLY A 278 -15.63 -20.07 15.81
C GLY A 278 -15.83 -18.71 16.47
N THR A 279 -15.24 -17.65 15.90
CA THR A 279 -15.43 -16.27 16.38
C THR A 279 -16.83 -15.77 16.07
N LEU A 280 -17.37 -16.07 14.87
CA LEU A 280 -18.71 -15.68 14.46
C LEU A 280 -19.79 -16.42 15.27
N VAL A 281 -19.68 -17.74 15.37
CA VAL A 281 -20.61 -18.57 16.15
C VAL A 281 -20.57 -18.20 17.64
N GLY A 282 -19.37 -17.97 18.21
CA GLY A 282 -19.21 -17.49 19.59
C GLY A 282 -19.65 -16.04 19.83
N SER A 283 -19.98 -15.29 18.78
CA SER A 283 -20.61 -13.97 18.84
C SER A 283 -22.11 -14.03 18.54
N GLY A 284 -22.71 -15.22 18.44
CA GLY A 284 -24.14 -15.41 18.20
C GLY A 284 -24.58 -15.33 16.74
N VAL A 285 -23.65 -15.29 15.77
CA VAL A 285 -23.98 -15.32 14.34
C VAL A 285 -24.46 -16.74 13.97
N PRO A 286 -25.61 -16.88 13.27
CA PRO A 286 -26.10 -18.17 12.79
C PRO A 286 -25.05 -18.91 11.98
N ILE A 287 -24.94 -20.24 12.17
CA ILE A 287 -23.87 -21.05 11.54
C ILE A 287 -23.91 -20.95 10.01
N LEU A 288 -25.11 -20.93 9.41
CA LEU A 288 -25.29 -20.82 7.95
C LEU A 288 -24.72 -19.49 7.43
N GLU A 289 -25.03 -18.39 8.10
CA GLU A 289 -24.53 -17.06 7.76
C GLU A 289 -23.02 -16.95 8.02
N GLY A 290 -22.54 -17.57 9.10
CA GLY A 290 -21.11 -17.70 9.38
C GLY A 290 -20.36 -18.45 8.26
N LEU A 291 -20.96 -19.50 7.69
CA LEU A 291 -20.38 -20.31 6.63
C LEU A 291 -20.24 -19.54 5.31
N ASP A 292 -21.22 -18.69 4.96
CA ASP A 292 -21.17 -17.86 3.76
C ASP A 292 -20.12 -16.73 3.86
N ILE A 293 -19.77 -16.32 5.08
CA ILE A 293 -18.78 -15.26 5.36
C ILE A 293 -17.34 -15.79 5.37
N THR A 294 -17.11 -17.10 5.58
CA THR A 294 -15.78 -17.67 5.83
C THR A 294 -15.05 -18.22 4.60
#